data_AF-A0A2H9MWM0-F1
#
_entry.id   AF-A0A2H9MWM0-F1
#
_cell.length_a   1.000
_cell.length_b   1.000
_cell.length_c   1.000
_cell.angle_alpha   90.00
_cell.angle_beta   90.00
_cell.angle_gamma   90.00
#
_symmetry.space_group_name_H-M   'P 1'
#
loop_
_entity.id
_entity.type
_entity.pdbx_description
1 polymer ?
#
loop_
_entity_poly.entity_id
_entity_poly.type
_entity_poly.pdbx_seq_one_letter_code
_entity_poly.pdbx_strand_id
1 'polypeptide(L)' 'QLEDSEMLGRISTQTGKPMNEILEEFERRKIILQWLVQRGERAYDKVAEIIGKYYRDPQTLMKKIEYGV' A
#
# COMPACT_ATOMS: atom_id res chain seq x y z
N GLN A 1 -6.84 -16.51 8.32
CA GLN A 1 -5.92 -15.34 8.28
C GLN A 1 -5.97 -14.75 6.86
N LEU A 2 -5.33 -13.61 6.55
CA LEU A 2 -5.33 -13.10 5.15
C LEU A 2 -4.60 -14.05 4.18
N GLU A 3 -3.71 -14.87 4.71
CA GLU A 3 -2.94 -15.90 3.98
C GLU A 3 -3.85 -16.92 3.26
N ASP A 4 -5.03 -17.18 3.80
CA ASP A 4 -6.03 -18.10 3.24
C ASP A 4 -6.97 -17.43 2.22
N SER A 5 -6.70 -16.18 1.85
CA SER A 5 -7.56 -15.42 0.94
C SER A 5 -7.48 -15.97 -0.49
N GLU A 6 -8.62 -16.41 -1.02
CA GLU A 6 -8.74 -16.85 -2.43
C GLU A 6 -8.31 -15.75 -3.41
N MET A 7 -8.70 -14.49 -3.14
CA MET A 7 -8.37 -13.36 -4.00
C MET A 7 -6.86 -13.07 -3.98
N LEU A 8 -6.21 -13.10 -2.81
CA LEU A 8 -4.75 -12.92 -2.74
C LEU A 8 -4.02 -14.10 -3.39
N GLY A 9 -4.55 -15.32 -3.28
CA GLY A 9 -4.03 -16.50 -3.98
C GLY A 9 -4.09 -16.36 -5.50
N ARG A 10 -5.19 -15.81 -6.04
CA ARG A 10 -5.33 -15.49 -7.47
C ARG A 10 -4.32 -14.43 -7.91
N ILE A 11 -4.11 -13.37 -7.11
CA ILE A 11 -3.12 -12.33 -7.42
C ILE A 11 -1.71 -12.91 -7.39
N SER A 12 -1.37 -13.73 -6.40
CA SER A 12 -0.08 -14.44 -6.31
C SER A 12 0.16 -15.26 -7.58
N THR A 13 -0.83 -16.05 -8.00
CA THR A 13 -0.76 -16.86 -9.23
C THR A 13 -0.58 -16.01 -10.48
N GLN A 14 -1.37 -14.94 -10.63
CA GLN A 14 -1.34 -14.08 -11.81
C GLN A 14 -0.05 -13.26 -11.93
N THR A 15 0.53 -12.85 -10.80
CA THR A 15 1.73 -12.01 -10.76
C THR A 15 3.02 -12.82 -10.66
N GLY A 16 2.94 -14.12 -10.37
CA GLY A 16 4.08 -14.99 -10.10
C GLY A 16 4.79 -14.69 -8.79
N LYS A 17 4.23 -13.82 -7.95
CA LYS A 17 4.83 -13.42 -6.66
C LYS A 17 4.42 -14.38 -5.55
N PRO A 18 5.33 -14.72 -4.62
CA PRO A 18 4.99 -15.56 -3.49
C PRO A 18 4.04 -14.83 -2.52
N MET A 19 3.26 -15.60 -1.75
CA MET A 19 2.22 -15.04 -0.87
C MET A 19 2.77 -14.03 0.15
N ASN A 20 4.00 -14.23 0.66
CA ASN A 20 4.62 -13.28 1.58
C ASN A 20 4.81 -11.89 0.94
N GLU A 21 5.25 -11.81 -0.33
CA GLU A 21 5.39 -10.53 -1.03
C GLU A 21 4.04 -9.84 -1.27
N ILE A 22 2.98 -10.62 -1.51
CA ILE A 22 1.62 -10.09 -1.64
C ILE A 22 1.13 -9.48 -0.32
N LEU A 23 1.38 -10.17 0.80
CA LEU A 23 1.01 -9.71 2.13
C LEU A 23 1.83 -8.48 2.56
N GLU A 24 3.12 -8.44 2.25
CA GLU A 24 3.97 -7.27 2.47
C GLU A 24 3.46 -6.05 1.68
N GLU A 25 3.06 -6.26 0.42
CA GLU A 25 2.48 -5.20 -0.41
C GLU A 25 1.12 -4.72 0.13
N PHE A 26 0.29 -5.66 0.59
CA PHE A 26 -0.97 -5.35 1.25
C PHE A 26 -0.74 -4.46 2.49
N GLU A 27 0.22 -4.82 3.34
CA GLU A 27 0.49 -4.06 4.56
C GLU A 27 1.05 -2.67 4.26
N ARG A 28 1.96 -2.53 3.27
CA ARG A 28 2.44 -1.22 2.82
C ARG A 28 1.29 -0.31 2.35
N ARG A 29 0.38 -0.83 1.53
CA ARG A 29 -0.78 -0.07 1.03
C ARG A 29 -1.72 0.33 2.16
N LYS A 30 -1.94 -0.56 3.12
CA LYS A 30 -2.75 -0.28 4.31
C LYS A 30 -2.14 0.84 5.15
N ILE A 31 -0.82 0.83 5.38
CA ILE A 31 -0.11 1.90 6.11
C ILE A 31 -0.35 3.26 5.44
N ILE A 32 -0.28 3.34 4.11
CA ILE A 32 -0.50 4.60 3.37
C ILE A 32 -1.92 5.14 3.60
N LEU A 33 -2.94 4.27 3.53
CA LEU A 33 -4.32 4.67 3.78
C LEU A 33 -4.53 5.12 5.23
N GLN A 34 -3.94 4.40 6.19
CA GLN A 34 -3.99 4.78 7.60
C GLN A 34 -3.29 6.11 7.86
N TRP A 35 -2.16 6.36 7.21
CA TRP A 35 -1.43 7.62 7.31
C TRP A 35 -2.24 8.81 6.77
N LEU A 36 -2.96 8.63 5.66
CA LEU A 36 -3.89 9.65 5.15
C LEU A 36 -5.01 9.94 6.16
N VAL A 37 -5.61 8.90 6.74
CA VAL A 37 -6.68 9.04 7.75
C VAL A 37 -6.20 9.77 9.00
N GLN A 38 -5.01 9.41 9.52
CA GLN A 38 -4.42 10.04 10.70
C GLN A 38 -4.18 11.54 10.51
N ARG A 39 -3.90 11.97 9.27
CA ARG A 39 -3.68 13.37 8.91
C ARG A 39 -4.96 14.11 8.54
N GLY A 40 -6.10 13.41 8.50
CA GLY A 40 -7.37 13.99 8.07
C GLY A 40 -7.42 14.31 6.57
N GLU A 41 -6.51 13.74 5.76
CA GLU A 41 -6.43 13.99 4.33
C GLU A 41 -7.55 13.25 3.58
N ARG A 42 -8.58 13.99 3.19
CA ARG A 42 -9.79 13.46 2.52
C ARG A 42 -10.03 14.06 1.14
N ALA A 43 -9.27 15.09 0.77
CA ALA A 43 -9.40 15.75 -0.53
C ALA A 43 -8.99 14.78 -1.65
N TYR A 44 -9.88 14.59 -2.63
CA TYR A 44 -9.73 13.59 -3.68
C TYR A 44 -8.40 13.74 -4.45
N ASP A 45 -8.06 14.97 -4.82
CA ASP A 45 -6.82 15.32 -5.51
C ASP A 45 -5.58 14.95 -4.69
N LYS A 46 -5.61 15.20 -3.37
CA LYS A 46 -4.52 14.83 -2.45
C LYS A 46 -4.38 13.33 -2.28
N VAL A 47 -5.49 12.62 -2.12
CA VAL A 47 -5.47 11.15 -2.05
C VAL A 47 -4.91 10.57 -3.36
N ALA A 48 -5.37 11.05 -4.51
CA ALA A 48 -4.87 10.61 -5.81
C ALA A 48 -3.39 10.92 -6.00
N GLU A 49 -2.92 12.09 -5.56
CA GLU A 49 -1.51 12.48 -5.59
C GLU A 49 -0.63 11.49 -4.81
N ILE A 50 -1.04 11.14 -3.58
CA ILE A 50 -0.29 10.22 -2.70
C ILE A 50 -0.30 8.79 -3.25
N ILE A 51 -1.46 8.28 -3.70
CA ILE A 51 -1.55 6.95 -4.33
C ILE A 51 -0.69 6.90 -5.61
N GLY A 52 -0.74 7.96 -6.44
CA GLY A 52 0.09 8.06 -7.63
C GLY A 52 1.60 8.11 -7.31
N LYS A 53 1.99 8.77 -6.21
CA LYS A 53 3.38 8.73 -5.73
C LYS A 53 3.81 7.32 -5.32
N TYR A 54 2.95 6.58 -4.62
CA TYR A 54 3.25 5.19 -4.25
C TYR A 54 3.50 4.30 -5.48
N TYR A 55 2.70 4.45 -6.54
CA TYR A 55 2.91 3.69 -7.78
C TYR A 55 4.20 4.06 -8.52
N ARG A 56 4.64 5.33 -8.42
CA ARG A 56 5.86 5.80 -9.10
C ARG A 56 7.14 5.49 -8.31
N ASP A 57 7.12 5.74 -7.02
CA ASP A 57 8.27 5.56 -6.12
C ASP A 57 7.76 5.22 -4.70
N PRO A 58 7.51 3.92 -4.44
CA PRO A 58 7.02 3.48 -3.15
C PRO A 58 8.07 3.68 -2.05
N GLN A 59 9.36 3.57 -2.36
CA GLN A 59 10.43 3.65 -1.36
C GLN A 59 10.51 5.05 -0.74
N THR A 60 10.49 6.09 -1.57
CA THR A 60 10.54 7.48 -1.10
C THR A 60 9.29 7.82 -0.27
N LEU A 61 8.10 7.39 -0.71
CA LEU A 61 6.88 7.63 0.05
C LEU A 61 6.87 6.89 1.39
N MET A 62 7.31 5.63 1.43
CA MET A 62 7.33 4.86 2.67
C MET A 62 8.32 5.45 3.69
N LYS A 63 9.51 5.87 3.26
CA LYS A 63 10.46 6.59 4.12
C LYS A 63 9.85 7.87 4.68
N LYS A 64 9.13 8.62 3.84
CA LYS A 64 8.42 9.83 4.27
C LYS A 64 7.42 9.54 5.41
N ILE A 65 6.64 8.48 5.25
CA ILE A 65 5.63 8.06 6.24
C ILE A 65 6.30 7.61 7.54
N GLU A 66 7.39 6.85 7.46
CA GLU A 66 8.11 6.31 8.62
C GLU A 66 8.80 7.41 9.45
N TYR A 67 9.47 8.36 8.80
CA TYR A 67 10.22 9.41 9.49
C TYR A 67 9.43 10.70 9.75
N GLY A 68 8.23 10.83 9.15
CA GLY A 68 7.37 12.01 9.32
C GLY A 68 7.89 13.31 8.69
N VAL A 69 8.85 13.23 7.75
CA VAL A 69 9.52 14.37 7.10
C VAL A 69 8.79 14.83 5.83
#